data_AF-A0A3B3CMQ7-F1
#
_entry.id   AF-A0A3B3CMQ7-F1
#
_cell.length_a   1.000
_cell.length_b   1.000
_cell.length_c   1.000
_cell.angle_alpha   90.00
_cell.angle_beta   90.00
_cell.angle_gamma   90.00
#
_symmetry.space_group_name_H-M   'P 1'
#
loop_
_entity.id
_entity.type
_entity.pdbx_description
1 polymer ?
#
loop_
_entity_poly.entity_id
_entity_poly.type
_entity_poly.pdbx_seq_one_letter_code
_entity_poly.pdbx_strand_id
1 'polypeptide(L)' 'MALSRTDEDYMAGLDRQQIQQLENNFMKFTKNPDELQLILIAGECGTTVEEAKKWFKGRNAAWRESEGLPAQTGSVLD' A
#
# COMPACT_ATOMS: atom_id res chain seq x y z
N MET A 1 -5.10 -20.68 -8.67
CA MET A 1 -5.08 -19.82 -7.47
C MET A 1 -5.75 -18.52 -7.85
N ALA A 2 -6.95 -18.26 -7.33
CA ALA A 2 -7.67 -17.03 -7.62
C ALA A 2 -7.01 -15.91 -6.82
N LEU A 3 -6.38 -14.95 -7.50
CA LEU A 3 -6.03 -13.67 -6.89
C LEU A 3 -7.37 -13.05 -6.45
N SER A 4 -7.53 -12.89 -5.15
CA SER A 4 -8.75 -12.39 -4.53
C SER A 4 -9.07 -11.02 -5.12
N ARG A 5 -10.32 -10.80 -5.56
CA ARG A 5 -10.81 -9.51 -6.12
C ARG A 5 -10.51 -8.27 -5.26
N THR A 6 -10.09 -8.46 -4.01
CA THR A 6 -9.72 -7.43 -3.04
C THR A 6 -8.37 -6.77 -3.32
N ASP A 7 -7.47 -7.42 -4.05
CA ASP A 7 -6.11 -6.92 -4.27
C ASP A 7 -5.97 -5.97 -5.48
N GLU A 8 -7.01 -5.78 -6.28
CA GLU A 8 -7.05 -4.71 -7.30
C GLU A 8 -7.92 -3.52 -6.85
N ASP A 9 -8.76 -3.72 -5.82
CA ASP A 9 -9.67 -2.70 -5.29
C ASP A 9 -8.92 -1.54 -4.60
N TYR A 10 -7.72 -1.77 -4.07
CA TYR A 10 -6.96 -0.70 -3.40
C TYR A 10 -6.37 0.34 -4.37
N MET A 11 -6.39 0.07 -5.68
CA MET A 11 -6.04 1.04 -6.72
C MET A 11 -7.27 1.64 -7.41
N ALA A 12 -8.48 1.14 -7.11
CA ALA A 12 -9.70 1.60 -7.74
C ALA A 12 -9.99 3.05 -7.34
N GLY A 13 -9.98 3.95 -8.32
CA GLY A 13 -10.25 5.39 -8.12
C GLY A 13 -9.00 6.28 -8.11
N LEU A 14 -7.79 5.71 -8.08
CA LEU A 14 -6.55 6.47 -8.16
C LEU A 14 -6.07 6.64 -9.61
N ASP A 15 -5.68 7.85 -9.98
CA ASP A 15 -5.01 8.14 -11.24
C ASP A 15 -3.56 7.61 -11.23
N ARG A 16 -3.00 7.35 -12.42
CA ARG A 16 -1.61 6.91 -12.60
C ARG A 16 -0.59 7.85 -11.97
N GLN A 17 -0.83 9.17 -11.99
CA GLN A 17 0.05 10.13 -11.33
C GLN A 17 0.05 9.95 -9.81
N GLN A 18 -1.13 9.72 -9.21
CA GLN A 18 -1.26 9.51 -7.77
C GLN A 18 -0.58 8.19 -7.36
N ILE A 19 -0.83 7.12 -8.12
CA ILE A 19 -0.18 5.81 -7.91
C ILE A 19 1.35 5.94 -7.99
N GLN A 20 1.86 6.67 -8.98
CA GLN A 20 3.30 6.87 -9.14
C GLN A 20 3.92 7.62 -7.95
N GLN A 21 3.21 8.63 -7.42
CA GLN A 21 3.66 9.36 -6.24
C GLN A 21 3.60 8.52 -4.97
N LEU A 22 2.54 7.71 -4.80
CA LEU A 22 2.42 6.77 -3.68
C LEU A 22 3.53 5.70 -3.73
N GLU A 23 3.83 5.15 -4.90
CA GLU A 23 4.92 4.18 -5.09
C GLU A 23 6.29 4.80 -4.83
N ASN A 24 6.52 6.04 -5.27
CA ASN A 24 7.75 6.76 -4.94
C ASN A 24 7.89 6.95 -3.42
N ASN A 25 6.80 7.31 -2.74
CA ASN A 25 6.79 7.46 -1.29
C ASN A 25 7.06 6.14 -0.57
N PHE A 26 6.39 5.08 -1.01
CA PHE A 26 6.54 3.73 -0.49
C PHE A 26 7.96 3.21 -0.66
N MET A 27 8.58 3.43 -1.83
CA MET A 27 9.95 3.00 -2.11
C MET A 27 11.00 3.78 -1.33
N LYS A 28 10.86 5.11 -1.22
CA LYS A 28 11.90 6.00 -0.69
C LYS A 28 11.81 6.28 0.82
N PHE A 29 10.62 6.31 1.41
CA PHE A 29 10.43 6.76 2.79
C PHE A 29 10.03 5.64 3.74
N THR A 30 8.90 4.98 3.52
CA THR A 30 8.40 3.94 4.44
C THR A 30 7.47 2.96 3.76
N LYS A 31 7.54 1.69 4.16
CA LYS A 31 6.64 0.62 3.70
C LYS A 31 5.37 0.52 4.57
N ASN A 32 5.38 1.15 5.73
CA ASN A 32 4.28 1.12 6.70
C ASN A 32 4.16 2.50 7.39
N PRO A 33 3.60 3.51 6.72
CA PRO A 33 3.41 4.85 7.28
C PRO A 33 2.42 4.83 8.45
N ASP A 34 2.70 5.64 9.47
CA ASP A 34 1.76 5.97 10.54
C ASP A 34 0.64 6.90 10.04
N GLU A 35 -0.43 7.08 10.82
CA GLU A 35 -1.57 7.95 10.50
C GLU A 35 -1.14 9.37 10.12
N LEU A 36 -0.22 9.98 10.86
CA LEU A 36 0.27 11.33 10.54
C LEU A 36 0.97 11.37 9.17
N GLN A 37 1.76 10.33 8.85
CA GLN A 37 2.47 10.23 7.59
C GLN A 37 1.50 10.02 6.43
N LEU A 38 0.45 9.21 6.63
CA LEU A 38 -0.60 9.01 5.63
C LEU A 38 -1.33 10.32 5.31
N ILE A 39 -1.59 11.17 6.31
CA ILE A 39 -2.22 12.49 6.10
C ILE A 39 -1.35 13.37 5.21
N LEU A 40 -0.04 13.44 5.48
CA LEU A 40 0.90 14.24 4.70
C LEU A 40 0.98 13.73 3.25
N ILE A 41 1.21 12.42 3.08
CA ILE A 41 1.33 11.77 1.77
C ILE A 41 0.03 11.94 0.96
N ALA A 42 -1.14 11.81 1.61
CA ALA A 42 -2.43 12.00 0.96
C ALA A 42 -2.59 13.43 0.42
N GLY A 43 -2.21 14.44 1.22
CA GLY A 43 -2.20 15.84 0.80
C GLY A 43 -1.24 16.10 -0.37
N GLU A 44 -0.03 15.54 -0.32
CA GLU A 44 0.99 15.70 -1.37
C GLU A 44 0.58 15.03 -2.69
N CYS A 45 0.02 13.81 -2.60
CA CYS A 45 -0.40 13.04 -3.76
C CYS A 45 -1.78 13.46 -4.29
N GLY A 46 -2.51 14.32 -3.57
CA GLY A 46 -3.87 14.73 -3.93
C GLY A 46 -4.89 13.59 -3.84
N THR A 47 -4.76 12.70 -2.86
CA THR A 47 -5.68 11.57 -2.59
C THR A 47 -6.28 11.71 -1.19
N THR A 48 -7.26 10.89 -0.83
CA THR A 48 -7.74 10.81 0.55
C THR A 48 -6.83 9.94 1.41
N VAL A 49 -6.86 10.17 2.72
CA VAL A 49 -6.11 9.38 3.70
C VAL A 49 -6.52 7.90 3.65
N GLU A 50 -7.81 7.62 3.42
CA GLU A 50 -8.33 6.26 3.32
C GLU A 50 -7.82 5.54 2.06
N GLU A 51 -7.80 6.21 0.92
CA GLU A 51 -7.24 5.66 -0.32
C GLU A 51 -5.75 5.38 -0.18
N ALA A 52 -4.97 6.34 0.34
CA ALA A 52 -3.56 6.15 0.63
C ALA A 52 -3.34 4.95 1.56
N LYS A 53 -4.12 4.84 2.65
CA LYS A 53 -4.03 3.73 3.61
C LYS A 53 -4.30 2.38 2.96
N LYS A 54 -5.36 2.27 2.15
CA LYS A 54 -5.69 1.05 1.40
C LYS A 54 -4.56 0.68 0.44
N TRP A 55 -4.07 1.66 -0.32
CA TRP A 55 -2.99 1.46 -1.28
C TRP A 55 -1.71 0.97 -0.61
N PHE A 56 -1.27 1.63 0.47
CA PHE A 56 -0.07 1.23 1.21
C PHE A 56 -0.20 -0.18 1.80
N LYS A 57 -1.38 -0.55 2.31
CA LYS A 57 -1.63 -1.89 2.85
C LYS A 57 -1.51 -2.96 1.77
N GLY A 58 -2.19 -2.77 0.64
CA GLY A 58 -2.14 -3.71 -0.48
C GLY A 58 -0.74 -3.83 -1.09
N ARG A 59 -0.09 -2.68 -1.30
CA ARG A 59 1.27 -2.64 -1.85
C ARG A 59 2.30 -3.31 -0.94
N ASN A 60 2.19 -3.11 0.37
CA ASN A 60 3.06 -3.75 1.35
C ASN A 60 2.90 -5.27 1.37
N ALA A 61 1.67 -5.78 1.26
CA ALA A 61 1.43 -7.22 1.13
C ALA A 61 2.12 -7.80 -0.10
N ALA A 62 1.91 -7.20 -1.27
CA ALA A 62 2.55 -7.61 -2.52
C ALA A 62 4.08 -7.51 -2.48
N TRP A 63 4.62 -6.48 -1.83
CA TRP A 63 6.06 -6.35 -1.62
C TRP A 63 6.61 -7.46 -0.72
N ARG A 64 5.94 -7.75 0.40
CA ARG A 64 6.35 -8.83 1.31
C ARG A 64 6.38 -10.18 0.60
N GLU A 65 5.37 -10.50 -0.20
CA GLU A 65 5.36 -11.73 -1.00
C GLU A 65 6.53 -11.79 -1.98
N SER A 66 6.87 -10.67 -2.63
CA SER A 66 8.00 -10.58 -3.56
C SER A 66 9.36 -10.78 -2.87
N GLU A 67 9.50 -10.37 -1.61
CA GLU A 67 10.69 -10.57 -0.79
C GLU A 67 10.75 -11.98 -0.16
N GLY A 68 9.75 -12.84 -0.39
CA GLY A 68 9.63 -14.15 0.25
C GLY A 68 9.24 -14.07 1.73
N LEU A 69 8.72 -12.93 2.18
CA LEU A 69 8.18 -12.74 3.54
C LEU A 69 6.69 -13.10 3.55
N PRO A 70 6.16 -13.62 4.67
CA PRO A 70 4.73 -13.90 4.77
C PRO A 70 3.93 -12.59 4.62
N ALA A 71 2.91 -12.61 3.75
CA ALA A 71 2.06 -11.46 3.40
C ALA A 71 1.37 -10.82 4.63
N GLN A 72 1.17 -11.58 5.71
CA GLN A 72 0.67 -11.10 6.99
C GLN A 72 1.74 -11.18 8.09
N THR A 73 1.87 -10.12 8.89
CA THR A 73 2.54 -10.17 10.19
C THR A 73 1.70 -11.02 11.15
N GLY A 74 1.87 -12.34 11.11
CA GLY A 74 1.26 -13.26 12.09
C GLY A 74 0.76 -14.57 11.49
N SER A 75 1.65 -15.54 11.34
CA SER A 75 1.49 -16.87 11.94
C SER A 75 2.79 -17.63 11.71
N VAL A 76 3.75 -17.42 12.62
CA VAL A 76 4.84 -18.37 12.84
C VAL A 76 4.25 -19.56 13.59
N LEU A 77 3.63 -20.47 12.86
CA LEU A 77 3.24 -21.80 13.34
C LEU A 77 3.57 -22.81 12.22
N ASP A 78 4.87 -23.05 12.04
CA ASP A 78 5.39 -24.40 11.86
C ASP A 78 6.23 -24.71 13.09
#